data_AF-A0A8J6B509-F1
#
_entry.id   AF-A0A8J6B509-F1
#
_cell.length_a   1.000
_cell.length_b   1.000
_cell.length_c   1.000
_cell.angle_alpha   90.00
_cell.angle_beta   90.00
_cell.angle_gamma   90.00
#
_symmetry.space_group_name_H-M   'P 1'
#
loop_
_entity.id
_entity.type
_entity.pdbx_description
1 polymer ?
#
loop_
_entity_poly.entity_id
_entity_poly.type
_entity_poly.pdbx_seq_one_letter_code
_entity_poly.pdbx_strand_id
1 'polypeptide(L)'
;MNGYCMFNQLAIAARYAQQQHGVMRVLIVDWDVHHGQGTQFIFEDDPSVLYFSIHRYENGEFWPHLVESDSAAAGKERGERYNINVPWNKMGMSDGDYITAFLHLLLPVSYEVTV
;
A
#
# COMPACT_ATOMS: atom_id res chain seq x y z
N MET A 1 5.49 -17.52 5.08
CA MET A 1 4.65 -17.02 6.19
C MET A 1 5.38 -15.87 6.84
N ASN A 2 4.71 -14.75 7.10
CA ASN A 2 5.26 -13.56 7.75
C ASN A 2 4.11 -12.85 8.49
N GLY A 3 4.35 -12.27 9.67
CA GLY A 3 3.35 -11.43 10.37
C GLY A 3 1.97 -12.07 10.56
N TYR A 4 1.91 -13.32 11.03
CA TYR A 4 0.66 -14.10 11.16
C TYR A 4 -0.09 -14.42 9.85
N CYS A 5 0.45 -14.03 8.69
CA CYS A 5 -0.12 -14.30 7.37
C CYS A 5 0.53 -15.53 6.70
N MET A 6 -0.32 -16.49 6.29
CA MET A 6 0.11 -17.65 5.50
C MET A 6 0.03 -17.38 4.00
N PHE A 7 -1.07 -16.79 3.53
CA PHE A 7 -1.31 -16.40 2.15
C PHE A 7 -1.67 -14.91 2.08
N ASN A 8 -1.26 -14.22 1.01
CA ASN A 8 -1.63 -12.83 0.78
C ASN A 8 -3.00 -12.76 0.09
N GLN A 9 -4.06 -12.64 0.88
CA GLN A 9 -5.44 -12.70 0.39
C GLN A 9 -5.77 -11.56 -0.58
N LEU A 10 -5.31 -10.33 -0.30
CA LEU A 10 -5.58 -9.18 -1.16
C LEU A 10 -4.84 -9.27 -2.49
N ALA A 11 -3.59 -9.75 -2.48
CA ALA A 11 -2.85 -9.97 -3.71
C ALA A 11 -3.51 -11.05 -4.59
N ILE A 12 -3.99 -12.14 -3.97
CA ILE A 12 -4.76 -13.18 -4.68
C ILE A 12 -6.06 -12.58 -5.24
N ALA A 13 -6.81 -11.81 -4.45
CA ALA A 13 -8.05 -11.20 -4.89
C ALA A 13 -7.86 -10.23 -6.08
N ALA A 14 -6.82 -9.39 -6.04
CA ALA A 14 -6.50 -8.48 -7.13
C ALA A 14 -6.20 -9.24 -8.42
N ARG A 15 -5.33 -10.25 -8.37
CA ARG A 15 -5.02 -11.10 -9.54
C ARG A 15 -6.23 -11.88 -10.03
N TYR A 16 -7.04 -12.39 -9.12
CA TYR A 16 -8.27 -13.10 -9.46
C TYR A 16 -9.24 -12.17 -10.21
N ALA A 17 -9.43 -10.94 -9.73
CA ALA A 17 -10.28 -9.96 -10.39
C ALA A 17 -9.80 -9.63 -11.81
N GLN A 18 -8.49 -9.45 -11.99
CA GLN A 18 -7.91 -9.20 -13.31
C GLN A 18 -8.13 -10.38 -14.26
N GLN A 19 -7.85 -11.61 -13.82
CA GLN A 19 -7.89 -12.80 -14.67
C GLN A 19 -9.31 -13.30 -14.97
N GLN A 20 -10.21 -13.27 -13.98
CA GLN A 20 -11.54 -13.86 -14.09
C GLN A 20 -12.61 -12.86 -14.50
N HIS A 21 -12.39 -11.57 -14.22
CA HIS A 21 -13.38 -10.51 -14.46
C HIS A 21 -12.88 -9.43 -15.42
N GLY A 22 -11.66 -9.55 -15.95
CA GLY A 22 -11.10 -8.58 -16.92
C GLY A 22 -10.88 -7.20 -16.33
N VAL A 23 -10.74 -7.09 -15.01
CA VAL A 23 -10.45 -5.82 -14.34
C VAL A 23 -9.05 -5.35 -14.77
N MET A 24 -8.94 -4.15 -15.33
CA MET A 24 -7.67 -3.65 -15.86
C MET A 24 -6.79 -3.00 -14.78
N ARG A 25 -7.41 -2.35 -13.80
CA ARG A 25 -6.74 -1.60 -12.73
C ARG A 25 -7.37 -1.93 -11.38
N VAL A 26 -6.54 -2.19 -10.37
CA VAL A 26 -6.97 -2.46 -8.99
C VAL A 26 -6.28 -1.47 -8.05
N LEU A 27 -7.04 -0.89 -7.13
CA LEU A 27 -6.50 -0.15 -6.00
C LEU A 27 -6.63 -1.02 -4.74
N ILE A 28 -5.51 -1.25 -4.06
CA ILE A 28 -5.49 -1.86 -2.73
C ILE A 28 -5.17 -0.75 -1.72
N VAL A 29 -6.11 -0.52 -0.79
CA VAL A 29 -5.93 0.40 0.34
C VAL A 29 -5.72 -0.43 1.60
N ASP A 30 -4.51 -0.36 2.14
CA ASP A 30 -4.14 -1.01 3.39
C ASP A 30 -4.05 0.03 4.52
N TRP A 31 -5.02 0.00 5.43
CA TRP A 31 -5.07 0.86 6.61
C TRP A 31 -4.70 0.11 7.90
N ASP A 32 -4.20 -1.13 7.81
CA ASP A 32 -3.67 -1.83 8.98
C ASP A 32 -2.51 -1.03 9.58
N VAL A 33 -2.32 -1.13 10.89
CA VAL A 33 -1.25 -0.39 11.58
C VAL A 33 0.14 -0.85 11.16
N HIS A 34 0.29 -2.07 10.61
CA HIS A 34 1.54 -2.58 10.07
C HIS A 34 1.61 -2.43 8.56
N HIS A 35 2.82 -2.23 8.04
CA HIS A 35 3.04 -2.22 6.60
C HIS A 35 2.81 -3.62 6.02
N GLY A 36 1.90 -3.73 5.05
CA GLY A 36 1.67 -4.94 4.24
C GLY A 36 2.78 -5.17 3.20
N GLN A 37 4.02 -5.30 3.64
CA GLN A 37 5.20 -5.47 2.77
C GLN A 37 5.05 -6.60 1.74
N GLY A 38 4.34 -7.68 2.11
CA GLY A 38 4.06 -8.78 1.19
C GLY A 38 3.22 -8.36 -0.02
N THR A 39 2.31 -7.40 0.13
CA THR A 39 1.51 -6.87 -0.99
C THR A 39 2.36 -5.93 -1.84
N GLN A 40 3.11 -5.02 -1.22
CA GLN A 40 4.08 -4.16 -1.90
C GLN A 40 5.02 -4.98 -2.78
N PHE A 41 5.67 -6.02 -2.25
CA PHE A 41 6.64 -6.81 -3.01
C PHE A 41 6.02 -7.57 -4.19
N ILE A 42 4.75 -7.96 -4.11
CA ILE A 42 4.08 -8.68 -5.22
C ILE A 42 3.78 -7.75 -6.40
N PHE A 43 3.52 -6.46 -6.12
CA PHE A 43 3.10 -5.49 -7.13
C PHE A 43 4.13 -4.38 -7.39
N GLU A 44 5.36 -4.51 -6.88
CA GLU A 44 6.36 -3.43 -6.94
C GLU A 44 6.72 -2.99 -8.37
N ASP A 45 6.61 -3.88 -9.37
CA ASP A 45 6.81 -3.60 -10.80
C ASP A 45 5.49 -3.62 -11.62
N ASP A 46 4.33 -3.59 -10.95
CA ASP A 46 3.05 -3.75 -11.64
C ASP A 46 2.19 -2.47 -11.64
N PRO A 47 2.15 -1.72 -12.76
CA PRO A 47 1.31 -0.52 -12.85
C PRO A 47 -0.19 -0.81 -12.96
N SER A 48 -0.61 -2.07 -13.07
CA SER A 48 -2.03 -2.45 -13.06
C SER A 48 -2.61 -2.52 -11.64
N VAL A 49 -1.77 -2.49 -10.60
CA VAL A 49 -2.19 -2.50 -9.20
C VAL A 49 -1.53 -1.36 -8.44
N LEU A 50 -2.32 -0.37 -8.03
CA LEU A 50 -1.88 0.67 -7.11
C LEU A 50 -2.00 0.16 -5.68
N TYR A 51 -0.89 0.11 -4.94
CA TYR A 51 -0.87 -0.21 -3.52
C TYR A 51 -0.66 1.06 -2.69
N PHE A 52 -1.58 1.32 -1.76
CA PHE A 52 -1.48 2.39 -0.78
C PHE A 52 -1.47 1.77 0.61
N SER A 53 -0.49 2.12 1.45
CA SER A 53 -0.43 1.69 2.84
C SER A 53 -0.13 2.86 3.77
N ILE A 54 -0.94 2.98 4.82
CA ILE A 54 -0.72 3.91 5.93
C ILE A 54 -0.47 3.11 7.19
N HIS A 55 0.70 3.25 7.80
CA HIS A 55 1.16 2.34 8.85
C HIS A 55 2.07 3.04 9.85
N ARG A 56 2.17 2.49 11.06
CA ARG A 56 3.17 2.92 12.04
C ARG A 56 4.56 2.52 11.56
N TYR A 57 5.52 3.42 11.71
CA TYR A 57 6.88 3.22 11.22
C TYR A 57 7.94 3.62 12.25
N GLU A 58 7.78 4.79 12.89
CA GLU A 58 8.77 5.32 13.85
C GLU A 58 10.21 5.25 13.33
N ASN A 59 10.42 5.71 12.10
CA ASN A 59 11.71 5.66 11.39
C ASN A 59 12.31 4.25 11.29
N GLY A 60 11.46 3.23 11.17
CA GLY A 60 11.86 1.81 11.10
C GLY A 60 11.96 1.12 12.45
N GLU A 61 11.72 1.80 13.56
CA GLU A 61 11.72 1.19 14.89
C GLU A 61 10.48 0.31 15.13
N PHE A 62 9.37 0.53 14.41
CA PHE A 62 8.19 -0.32 14.49
C PHE A 62 8.27 -1.51 13.51
N TRP A 63 7.76 -2.67 13.94
CA TRP A 63 7.72 -3.87 13.10
C TRP A 63 6.98 -3.57 11.78
N PRO A 64 7.48 -3.98 10.60
CA PRO A 64 8.51 -5.00 10.35
C PRO A 64 9.97 -4.51 10.23
N HIS A 65 10.27 -3.26 10.57
CA HIS A 65 11.62 -2.68 10.52
C HIS A 65 12.27 -2.64 9.12
N LEU A 66 11.47 -2.39 8.08
CA LEU A 66 11.93 -2.38 6.71
C LEU A 66 12.15 -0.95 6.22
N VAL A 67 13.31 -0.69 5.62
CA VAL A 67 13.59 0.60 4.96
C VAL A 67 12.61 0.83 3.81
N GLU A 68 12.18 -0.24 3.16
CA GLU A 68 11.22 -0.23 2.07
C GLU A 68 9.79 0.09 2.52
N SER A 69 9.53 0.18 3.83
CA SER A 69 8.26 0.72 4.36
C SER A 69 8.23 2.24 4.37
N ASP A 70 9.36 2.92 4.21
CA ASP A 70 9.37 4.38 4.07
C ASP A 70 8.72 4.83 2.74
N SER A 71 8.32 6.08 2.70
CA SER A 71 7.72 6.78 1.56
C SER A 71 8.61 6.84 0.31
N ALA A 72 9.93 6.64 0.47
CA ALA A 72 10.87 6.59 -0.65
C ALA A 72 10.68 5.37 -1.57
N ALA A 73 10.07 4.29 -1.05
CA ALA A 73 9.75 3.11 -1.84
C ALA A 73 8.49 3.33 -2.68
N ALA A 74 8.66 3.96 -3.84
CA ALA A 74 7.56 4.35 -4.74
C ALA A 74 7.27 3.31 -5.84
N GLY A 75 7.72 2.07 -5.70
CA GLY A 75 7.66 1.04 -6.75
C GLY A 75 8.98 0.96 -7.53
N LYS A 76 9.05 0.05 -8.50
CA LYS A 76 10.24 -0.26 -9.30
C LYS A 76 9.84 -0.37 -10.76
N GLU A 77 10.81 -0.12 -11.65
CA GLU A 77 10.67 -0.37 -13.09
C GLU A 77 9.38 0.25 -13.67
N ARG A 78 8.41 -0.56 -14.11
CA ARG A 78 7.15 -0.09 -14.71
C ARG A 78 6.12 0.28 -13.65
N GLY A 79 6.27 -0.25 -12.43
CA GLY A 79 5.45 0.03 -11.26
C GLY A 79 5.87 1.29 -10.50
N GLU A 80 6.83 2.07 -10.99
CA GLU A 80 7.15 3.38 -10.41
C GLU A 80 5.88 4.24 -10.30
N ARG A 81 5.66 4.82 -9.12
CA ARG A 81 4.49 5.61 -8.69
C ARG A 81 3.22 4.80 -8.38
N TYR A 82 3.27 3.48 -8.47
CA TYR A 82 2.15 2.58 -8.13
C TYR A 82 2.28 1.93 -6.74
N ASN A 83 3.24 2.40 -5.94
CA ASN A 83 3.36 2.05 -4.52
C ASN A 83 3.44 3.35 -3.70
N ILE A 84 2.56 3.49 -2.71
CA ILE A 84 2.49 4.68 -1.85
C ILE A 84 2.50 4.23 -0.39
N ASN A 85 3.57 4.57 0.32
CA ASN A 85 3.69 4.36 1.75
C ASN A 85 3.54 5.68 2.50
N VAL A 86 2.70 5.68 3.54
CA VAL A 86 2.51 6.78 4.48
C VAL A 86 2.97 6.33 5.87
N PRO A 87 4.26 6.53 6.21
CA PRO A 87 4.81 6.09 7.48
C PRO A 87 4.49 7.07 8.63
N TRP A 88 3.79 6.59 9.65
CA TRP A 88 3.61 7.33 10.89
C TRP A 88 4.83 7.21 11.79
N ASN A 89 5.56 8.32 11.91
CA ASN A 89 6.76 8.42 12.75
C ASN A 89 6.50 8.84 14.20
N LYS A 90 5.22 8.88 14.59
CA LYS A 90 4.77 9.09 15.97
C LYS A 90 3.56 8.20 16.25
N MET A 91 3.41 7.79 17.51
CA MET A 91 2.18 7.18 18.00
C MET A 91 1.08 8.23 18.26
N GLY A 92 -0.16 7.77 18.42
CA GLY A 92 -1.28 8.61 18.84
C GLY A 92 -1.91 9.42 17.71
N MET A 93 -1.70 8.99 16.46
CA MET A 93 -2.47 9.52 15.32
C MET A 93 -3.96 9.32 15.55
N SER A 94 -4.73 10.32 15.13
CA SER A 94 -6.16 10.44 15.35
C SER A 94 -6.93 10.35 14.04
N ASP A 95 -8.27 10.34 14.13
CA ASP A 95 -9.16 10.38 12.96
C ASP A 95 -8.79 11.51 12.00
N GLY A 96 -8.42 12.68 12.52
CA GLY A 96 -8.04 13.85 11.73
C GLY A 96 -6.81 13.59 10.85
N ASP A 97 -5.82 12.84 11.36
CA ASP A 97 -4.60 12.52 10.64
C ASP A 97 -4.87 11.56 9.48
N TYR A 98 -5.70 10.53 9.72
CA TYR A 98 -6.13 9.58 8.69
C TYR A 98 -7.00 10.24 7.63
N ILE A 99 -8.01 11.03 8.05
CA ILE A 99 -8.88 11.76 7.12
C ILE A 99 -8.05 12.70 6.24
N THR A 100 -7.08 13.41 6.82
CA THR A 100 -6.18 14.30 6.08
C THR A 100 -5.35 13.53 5.06
N ALA A 101 -4.74 12.40 5.43
CA ALA A 101 -4.01 11.54 4.51
C ALA A 101 -4.90 11.04 3.36
N PHE A 102 -6.16 10.71 3.66
CA PHE A 102 -7.10 10.27 2.64
C PHE A 102 -7.49 11.40 1.68
N LEU A 103 -7.90 12.55 2.21
CA LEU A 103 -8.35 13.69 1.41
C LEU A 103 -7.24 14.30 0.55
N HIS A 104 -6.01 14.37 1.07
CA HIS A 104 -4.93 15.10 0.42
C HIS A 104 -3.95 14.20 -0.36
N LEU A 105 -3.99 12.88 -0.18
CA LEU A 105 -3.11 11.96 -0.87
C LEU A 105 -3.87 10.81 -1.54
N LEU A 106 -4.55 9.95 -0.78
CA LEU A 106 -5.18 8.75 -1.34
C LEU A 106 -6.25 9.08 -2.38
N LEU A 107 -7.19 9.97 -2.05
CA LEU A 107 -8.32 10.28 -2.91
C LEU A 107 -7.86 10.92 -4.24
N PRO A 108 -7.05 12.00 -4.26
CA PRO A 108 -6.54 12.57 -5.51
C PRO A 108 -5.91 11.52 -6.43
N VAL A 109 -5.02 10.67 -5.90
CA VAL A 109 -4.37 9.61 -6.68
C VAL A 109 -5.37 8.57 -7.15
N SER A 110 -6.30 8.15 -6.30
CA SER A 110 -7.31 7.14 -6.67
C SER A 110 -8.18 7.59 -7.83
N TYR A 111 -8.54 8.88 -7.91
CA TYR A 111 -9.30 9.44 -9.01
C TYR A 111 -8.47 9.56 -10.28
N GLU A 112 -7.17 9.86 -10.19
CA GLU A 112 -6.29 9.93 -11.37
C GLU A 112 -6.06 8.54 -12.00
N VAL A 113 -5.84 7.52 -11.17
CA VAL A 113 -5.55 6.15 -11.64
C VAL A 113 -6.81 5.39 -12.10
N THR A 114 -8.01 5.85 -11.75
CA THR A 114 -9.26 5.22 -12.22
C THR A 114 -9.76 5.76 -13.56
N VAL A 115 -9.34 6.94 -14.01
CA VAL A 115 -9.59 7.42 -15.39
C VAL A 115 -8.66 6.72 -16.38
#